data_AF-A0A2E7SBV8-F1
#
_entry.id   AF-A0A2E7SBV8-F1
#
_cell.length_a   1.000
_cell.length_b   1.000
_cell.length_c   1.000
_cell.angle_alpha   90.00
_cell.angle_beta   90.00
_cell.angle_gamma   90.00
#
_symmetry.space_group_name_H-M   'P 1'
#
loop_
_entity.id
_entity.type
_entity.pdbx_description
1 polymer ?
#
loop_
_entity_poly.entity_id
_entity_poly.type
_entity_poly.pdbx_seq_one_letter_code
_entity_poly.pdbx_strand_id
1 'polypeptide(L)' 'MYRFVYVTDKPLPNGSPDFRIQKWYDYPKQGYKDIYHLDNQQQLYTCIEDAEYTKWLDPDGVPCYVKD' A
#
# COMPACT_ATOMS: atom_id res chain seq x y z
N MET A 1 7.54 8.30 -0.21
CA MET A 1 7.34 7.71 -1.55
C MET A 1 6.63 6.37 -1.39
N TYR A 2 5.60 6.09 -2.20
CA TYR A 2 4.89 4.81 -2.19
C TYR A 2 5.26 3.97 -3.41
N ARG A 3 5.19 2.65 -3.28
CA ARG A 3 5.19 1.70 -4.39
C ARG A 3 4.20 0.58 -4.14
N PHE A 4 3.65 0.03 -5.21
CA PHE A 4 2.74 -1.10 -5.18
C PHE A 4 3.48 -2.37 -5.58
N VAL A 5 3.30 -3.43 -4.80
CA VAL A 5 3.98 -4.71 -5.02
C VAL A 5 2.93 -5.79 -5.27
N TYR A 6 3.19 -6.58 -6.30
CA TYR A 6 2.43 -7.77 -6.66
C TYR A 6 3.35 -8.99 -6.55
N VAL A 7 3.02 -9.90 -5.64
CA VAL A 7 3.83 -11.10 -5.40
C VAL A 7 3.23 -12.28 -6.17
N THR A 8 3.90 -12.71 -7.23
CA THR A 8 3.45 -13.78 -8.13
C THR A 8 3.84 -15.17 -7.67
N ASP A 9 4.95 -15.30 -6.94
CA ASP A 9 5.56 -16.56 -6.54
C ASP A 9 4.96 -17.14 -5.25
N LYS A 10 4.25 -16.32 -4.47
CA LYS A 10 3.67 -16.69 -3.18
C LYS A 10 2.25 -16.14 -3.05
N PRO A 11 1.23 -16.86 -3.57
CA PRO A 11 -0.15 -16.50 -3.30
C PRO A 11 -0.47 -16.64 -1.81
N LEU A 12 -1.53 -15.97 -1.38
CA LEU A 12 -2.05 -16.05 -0.03
C LEU A 12 -2.58 -17.46 0.27
N PRO A 13 -2.79 -17.82 1.56
CA PRO A 13 -3.33 -19.14 1.94
C PRO A 13 -4.68 -19.48 1.30
N ASN A 14 -5.44 -18.46 0.90
CA ASN A 14 -6.73 -18.60 0.19
C ASN A 14 -6.57 -18.77 -1.33
N GLY A 15 -5.35 -18.80 -1.87
CA GLY A 15 -5.04 -18.91 -3.30
C GLY A 15 -5.15 -17.60 -4.08
N SER A 16 -5.53 -16.50 -3.43
CA SER A 16 -5.57 -15.18 -4.07
C SER A 16 -4.17 -14.58 -4.21
N PRO A 17 -3.96 -13.70 -5.19
CA PRO A 17 -2.69 -13.01 -5.31
C PRO A 17 -2.45 -12.04 -4.15
N ASP A 18 -1.17 -11.85 -3.79
CA ASP A 18 -0.75 -10.99 -2.69
C ASP A 18 -0.36 -9.61 -3.23
N PHE A 19 -1.07 -8.59 -2.75
CA PHE A 19 -0.94 -7.19 -3.15
C PHE A 19 -0.58 -6.34 -1.93
N ARG A 20 0.51 -5.56 -2.01
CA ARG A 20 0.99 -4.76 -0.88
C ARG A 20 1.32 -3.33 -1.26
N ILE A 21 1.10 -2.42 -0.33
CA ILE A 21 1.62 -1.06 -0.38
C ILE A 21 2.91 -1.03 0.42
N GLN A 22 3.96 -0.49 -0.20
CA GLN A 22 5.22 -0.21 0.48
C GLN A 22 5.53 1.28 0.49
N LYS A 23 6.01 1.76 1.63
CA LYS A 23 6.45 3.14 1.82
C LYS A 23 7.94 3.19 2.04
N TRP A 24 8.60 4.14 1.38
CA TRP A 24 9.99 4.47 1.67
C TRP A 24 10.08 5.23 2.99
N TYR A 25 10.90 4.71 3.89
CA TYR A 25 11.28 5.37 5.14
C TYR A 25 12.72 5.87 5.03
N ASP A 26 12.97 7.03 5.63
CA ASP A 26 14.31 7.59 5.76
C ASP A 26 15.01 7.07 7.02
N TYR A 27 16.26 7.52 7.21
CA TYR A 27 17.08 7.14 8.36
C TYR A 27 16.33 7.38 9.69
N PRO A 28 16.43 6.46 10.68
CA PRO A 28 17.28 5.26 10.75
C PRO A 28 16.67 4.00 10.14
N LYS A 29 15.41 4.06 9.70
CA LYS A 29 14.63 2.91 9.18
C LYS A 29 14.70 2.84 7.65
N GLN A 30 15.85 3.19 7.07
CA GLN A 30 16.01 3.41 5.63
C GLN A 30 15.52 2.21 4.78
N GLY A 31 14.67 2.48 3.78
CA GLY A 31 14.22 1.48 2.82
C GLY A 31 12.70 1.40 2.64
N TYR A 32 12.26 0.56 1.69
CA TYR A 32 10.85 0.24 1.53
C TYR A 32 10.39 -0.76 2.58
N LYS A 33 9.24 -0.48 3.19
CA LYS A 33 8.59 -1.38 4.15
C LYS A 33 7.12 -1.56 3.78
N ASP A 34 6.63 -2.77 3.99
CA ASP A 34 5.20 -3.10 3.89
C ASP A 34 4.44 -2.28 4.92
N ILE A 35 3.50 -1.47 4.46
CA ILE A 35 2.64 -0.66 5.34
C ILE A 35 1.20 -1.16 5.35
N TYR A 36 0.74 -1.77 4.26
CA TYR A 36 -0.64 -2.25 4.14
C TYR A 36 -0.72 -3.45 3.18
N HIS A 37 -1.57 -4.42 3.52
CA HIS A 37 -1.90 -5.58 2.70
C HIS A 37 -3.29 -5.38 2.11
N LEU A 38 -3.36 -5.34 0.78
CA LEU A 38 -4.60 -5.12 0.05
C LEU A 38 -5.40 -6.43 -0.05
N ASP A 39 -6.72 -6.32 0.11
CA ASP A 39 -7.64 -7.46 0.13
C ASP A 39 -7.86 -8.07 -1.26
N ASN A 40 -7.78 -7.26 -2.32
CA ASN A 40 -8.03 -7.70 -3.69
C ASN A 40 -7.42 -6.75 -4.74
N GLN A 41 -7.47 -7.17 -6.00
CA GLN A 41 -6.96 -6.43 -7.15
C GLN A 41 -7.72 -5.10 -7.40
N GLN A 42 -9.01 -5.03 -7.08
CA GLN A 42 -9.78 -3.79 -7.23
C GLN A 42 -9.26 -2.71 -6.26
N GLN A 43 -8.95 -3.08 -5.02
CA GLN A 43 -8.37 -2.16 -4.05
C GLN A 43 -7.00 -1.64 -4.50
N LEU A 44 -6.18 -2.50 -5.12
CA LEU A 44 -4.92 -2.07 -5.75
C LEU A 44 -5.17 -1.00 -6.82
N TYR A 45 -6.14 -1.21 -7.72
CA TYR A 45 -6.45 -0.23 -8.75
C TYR A 45 -6.93 1.09 -8.17
N THR A 46 -7.77 1.07 -7.13
CA THR A 46 -8.17 2.28 -6.42
C THR A 46 -6.97 3.03 -5.84
N CYS A 47 -5.99 2.34 -5.26
CA CYS A 47 -4.78 3.00 -4.74
C CYS A 47 -3.92 3.63 -5.84
N ILE A 48 -3.88 3.02 -7.03
CA ILE A 48 -3.14 3.53 -8.19
C ILE A 48 -3.82 4.78 -8.77
N GLU A 49 -5.15 4.77 -8.82
CA GLU A 49 -5.96 5.87 -9.37
C GLU A 49 -6.14 7.04 -8.39
N ASP A 50 -6.23 6.76 -7.09
CA ASP A 50 -6.43 7.74 -6.02
C ASP A 50 -5.29 7.69 -4.98
N ALA A 51 -4.42 8.71 -5.05
CA ALA A 51 -3.34 8.88 -4.09
C ALA A 51 -3.83 9.23 -2.66
N GLU A 52 -5.00 9.85 -2.52
CA GLU A 52 -5.59 10.15 -1.21
C GLU A 52 -6.06 8.86 -0.52
N TYR A 53 -6.60 7.91 -1.30
CA TYR A 53 -6.95 6.58 -0.79
C TYR A 53 -5.70 5.83 -0.26
N THR A 54 -4.59 5.92 -0.99
CA THR A 54 -3.30 5.35 -0.54
C THR A 54 -2.84 5.97 0.79
N LYS A 55 -3.00 7.29 0.97
CA LYS A 55 -2.66 7.97 2.22
C LYS A 55 -3.60 7.58 3.37
N TRP A 56 -4.89 7.36 3.09
CA TRP A 56 -5.86 6.92 4.09
C TRP A 56 -5.54 5.55 4.68
N LEU A 57 -4.97 4.65 3.87
CA LEU A 57 -4.50 3.34 4.31
C LEU A 57 -3.14 3.37 5.03
N ASP A 58 -2.45 4.51 5.06
CA ASP A 58 -1.12 4.62 5.67
C ASP A 58 -1.23 4.63 7.20
N PRO A 59 -0.63 3.65 7.91
CA PRO A 59 -0.67 3.58 9.37
C PRO A 59 0.04 4.75 10.06
N ASP A 60 0.88 5.50 9.35
CA ASP A 60 1.52 6.73 9.87
C ASP A 60 0.52 7.92 9.97
N GLY A 61 -0.75 7.73 9.59
CA GLY A 61 -1.80 8.74 9.75
C GLY A 61 -1.61 9.97 8.86
N VAL A 62 -1.12 9.75 7.63
CA VAL A 62 -0.87 10.83 6.68
C VAL A 62 -2.20 11.54 6.36
N PRO A 63 -2.25 12.89 6.43
CA PRO A 63 -3.47 13.63 6.09
C PRO A 63 -3.96 13.28 4.69
N CYS A 64 -5.23 12.90 4.61
CA CYS A 64 -5.91 12.49 3.39
C CYS A 64 -7.34 13.02 3.38
N TYR A 65 -7.87 13.29 2.18
CA TYR A 65 -9.22 13.83 2.00
C TYR A 65 -9.51 15.07 2.87
N VAL A 66 -8.47 15.88 3.11
CA VAL A 66 -8.60 17.13 3.87
C VAL A 66 -9.46 18.08 3.05
N LYS A 67 -10.61 18.45 3.61
CA LYS A 67 -11.42 19.54 3.08
C LYS A 67 -10.90 20.86 3.65
N ASP A 68 -10.94 21.90 2.84
CA ASP A 68 -10.66 23.28 3.25
C ASP A 68 -11.56 23.75 4.40
#